data_AF-A0A449A4X1-F1
#
_entry.id   AF-A0A449A4X1-F1
#
_cell.length_a   1.000
_cell.length_b   1.000
_cell.length_c   1.000
_cell.angle_alpha   90.00
_cell.angle_beta   90.00
_cell.angle_gamma   90.00
#
_symmetry.space_group_name_H-M   'P 1'
#
loop_
_entity.id
_entity.type
_entity.pdbx_description
1 polymer ?
#
loop_
_entity_poly.entity_id
_entity_poly.type
_entity_poly.pdbx_seq_one_letter_code
_entity_poly.pdbx_strand_id
1 'polypeptide(L)'
;MNKKEIFFHIFLVFIPAILIYGLLSPDIYKKEIIKYHYLLLISLGYLMIFFISTVFFISIKILEINFFNYSLTIAICLFFIIITYPLKDQKILLFTRIIIIFISTFIFVPIFFVTKYIELRKRIKDEKIIYHRKLKDE
;
A
#
# COMPACT_ATOMS: atom_id res chain seq x y z
N MET A 1 -5.89 14.45 -4.40
CA MET A 1 -5.57 13.89 -3.08
C MET A 1 -5.96 14.90 -2.02
N ASN A 2 -6.87 14.53 -1.13
CA ASN A 2 -7.38 15.38 -0.06
C ASN A 2 -6.28 15.62 1.00
N LYS A 3 -6.31 16.73 1.74
CA LYS A 3 -5.30 17.03 2.79
C LYS A 3 -5.19 15.90 3.84
N LYS A 4 -6.33 15.27 4.15
CA LYS A 4 -6.42 14.12 5.06
C LYS A 4 -5.65 12.90 4.52
N GLU A 5 -5.75 12.63 3.22
CA GLU A 5 -5.06 11.52 2.56
C GLU A 5 -3.54 11.75 2.55
N ILE A 6 -3.08 12.97 2.28
CA ILE A 6 -1.66 13.33 2.36
C ILE A 6 -1.12 13.08 3.78
N PHE A 7 -1.85 13.56 4.79
CA PHE A 7 -1.47 13.34 6.19
C PHE A 7 -1.36 11.85 6.52
N PHE A 8 -2.33 11.05 6.07
CA PHE A 8 -2.31 9.59 6.21
C PHE A 8 -1.11 8.95 5.53
N HIS A 9 -0.79 9.35 4.30
CA HIS A 9 0.38 8.84 3.59
C HIS A 9 1.67 9.07 4.37
N ILE A 10 1.84 10.27 4.91
CA ILE A 10 3.04 10.63 5.65
C ILE A 10 3.12 9.81 6.94
N PHE A 11 2.03 9.76 7.72
CA PHE A 11 2.06 9.13 9.06
C PHE A 11 2.01 7.61 9.07
N LEU A 12 1.27 6.99 8.15
CA LEU A 12 1.07 5.53 8.14
C LEU A 12 1.95 4.81 7.13
N VAL A 13 2.45 5.51 6.11
CA VAL A 13 3.31 4.91 5.09
C VAL A 13 4.75 5.39 5.23
N PHE A 14 5.00 6.68 5.01
CA PHE A 14 6.38 7.18 4.90
C PHE A 14 7.13 7.18 6.22
N ILE A 15 6.57 7.71 7.31
CA ILE A 15 7.28 7.78 8.60
C ILE A 15 7.66 6.38 9.10
N PRO A 16 6.74 5.40 9.20
CA PRO A 16 7.09 4.06 9.66
C PRO A 16 8.08 3.39 8.72
N ALA A 17 7.92 3.55 7.40
CA ALA A 17 8.86 3.01 6.43
C ALA A 17 10.27 3.58 6.60
N ILE A 18 10.39 4.90 6.76
CA ILE A 18 11.66 5.58 7.00
C ILE A 18 12.26 5.16 8.34
N LEU A 19 11.45 4.95 9.38
CA LEU A 19 11.96 4.46 10.67
C LEU A 19 12.48 3.03 10.55
N ILE A 20 11.72 2.13 9.93
CA ILE A 20 12.12 0.72 9.75
C ILE A 20 13.36 0.65 8.84
N TYR A 21 13.37 1.34 7.71
CA TYR A 21 14.48 1.29 6.76
C TYR A 21 15.67 2.12 7.25
N GLY A 22 15.43 3.35 7.68
CA GLY A 22 16.43 4.31 8.11
C GLY A 22 17.21 3.87 9.35
N LEU A 23 16.51 3.31 10.35
CA LEU A 23 17.11 2.97 11.64
C LEU A 23 17.51 1.50 11.76
N LEU A 24 16.84 0.60 11.05
CA LEU A 24 17.03 -0.84 11.23
C LEU A 24 17.62 -1.55 10.00
N SER A 25 17.77 -0.86 8.85
CA SER A 25 18.31 -1.50 7.66
C SER A 25 19.81 -1.79 7.78
N PRO A 26 20.27 -3.02 7.50
CA PRO A 26 21.68 -3.33 7.39
C PRO A 26 22.38 -2.56 6.26
N ASP A 27 21.65 -2.12 5.22
CA ASP A 27 22.22 -1.41 4.08
C ASP A 27 22.85 -0.07 4.49
N ILE A 28 22.24 0.62 5.46
CA ILE A 28 22.69 1.96 5.91
C ILE A 28 23.89 1.84 6.83
N TYR A 29 23.83 0.90 7.78
CA TYR A 29 24.85 0.75 8.81
C TYR A 29 25.97 -0.22 8.41
N LYS A 30 25.85 -0.89 7.26
CA LYS A 30 26.75 -1.94 6.75
C LYS A 30 27.00 -3.09 7.75
N LYS A 31 26.12 -3.22 8.75
CA LYS A 31 26.14 -4.23 9.80
C LYS A 31 24.71 -4.51 10.25
N GLU A 32 24.45 -5.73 10.71
CA GLU A 32 23.16 -6.07 11.29
C GLU A 32 23.02 -5.39 12.67
N ILE A 33 22.12 -4.40 12.78
CA ILE A 33 21.74 -3.82 14.07
C ILE A 33 20.78 -4.74 14.81
N ILE A 34 19.84 -5.31 14.07
CA ILE A 34 18.83 -6.23 14.57
C ILE A 34 18.87 -7.51 13.74
N LYS A 35 18.63 -8.67 14.38
CA LYS A 35 18.58 -9.93 13.64
C LYS A 35 17.46 -9.89 12.61
N TYR A 36 17.72 -10.43 11.42
CA TYR A 36 16.77 -10.48 10.31
C TYR A 36 15.35 -10.92 10.71
N HIS A 37 15.23 -11.98 11.52
CA HIS A 37 13.92 -12.50 11.96
C HIS A 37 13.09 -11.47 12.73
N TYR A 38 13.72 -10.62 13.54
CA TYR A 38 13.02 -9.54 14.24
C TYR A 38 12.64 -8.42 13.28
N LEU A 39 13.51 -8.07 12.33
CA LEU A 39 13.19 -7.07 11.31
C LEU A 39 12.00 -7.52 10.45
N LEU A 40 11.98 -8.80 10.07
CA LEU A 40 10.87 -9.41 9.34
C LEU A 40 9.59 -9.36 10.17
N LEU A 41 9.63 -9.70 11.46
CA LEU A 41 8.48 -9.61 12.35
C LEU A 41 7.95 -8.17 12.49
N ILE A 42 8.85 -7.19 12.65
CA ILE A 42 8.49 -5.77 12.71
C ILE A 42 7.82 -5.33 11.41
N SER A 43 8.37 -5.73 10.26
CA SER A 43 7.82 -5.37 8.95
C SER A 43 6.44 -6.01 8.72
N LEU A 44 6.24 -7.24 9.18
CA LEU A 44 4.96 -7.93 9.12
C LEU A 44 3.92 -7.26 10.03
N GLY A 45 4.32 -6.92 11.27
CA GLY A 45 3.47 -6.19 12.20
C GLY A 45 3.07 -4.81 11.66
N TYR A 46 4.00 -4.11 11.03
CA TYR A 46 3.73 -2.86 10.32
C TYR A 46 2.66 -3.05 9.22
N LEU A 47 2.80 -4.07 8.38
CA LEU A 47 1.85 -4.36 7.30
C LEU A 47 0.45 -4.69 7.85
N MET A 48 0.36 -5.42 8.96
CA MET A 48 -0.91 -5.70 9.64
C MET A 48 -1.55 -4.43 10.22
N ILE A 49 -0.79 -3.60 10.93
CA ILE A 49 -1.28 -2.33 11.51
C ILE A 49 -1.76 -1.40 10.39
N PHE A 50 -1.00 -1.33 9.29
CA PHE A 50 -1.36 -0.56 8.11
C PHE A 50 -2.69 -1.04 7.51
N PHE A 51 -2.85 -2.35 7.33
CA PHE A 51 -4.07 -2.93 6.79
C PHE A 51 -5.29 -2.66 7.68
N ILE A 52 -5.18 -2.93 8.98
CA ILE A 52 -6.27 -2.70 9.96
C ILE A 52 -6.66 -1.22 9.98
N SER A 53 -5.66 -0.34 10.08
CA SER A 53 -5.89 1.11 10.11
C SER A 53 -6.62 1.55 8.83
N THR A 54 -6.15 1.12 7.66
CA THR A 54 -6.75 1.58 6.41
C THR A 54 -8.18 1.05 6.23
N VAL A 55 -8.46 -0.21 6.59
CA VAL A 55 -9.83 -0.75 6.61
C VAL A 55 -10.74 0.06 7.54
N PHE A 56 -10.27 0.39 8.74
CA PHE A 56 -11.00 1.22 9.69
C PHE A 56 -11.32 2.60 9.10
N PHE A 57 -10.34 3.28 8.53
CA PHE A 57 -10.51 4.64 7.98
C PHE A 57 -11.37 4.69 6.69
N ILE A 58 -11.35 3.64 5.87
CA ILE A 58 -12.30 3.49 4.75
C ILE A 58 -13.72 3.31 5.28
N SER A 59 -13.90 2.50 6.33
CA SER A 59 -15.22 2.21 6.90
C SER A 59 -15.92 3.46 7.44
N ILE A 60 -15.15 4.39 8.03
CA ILE A 60 -15.65 5.70 8.48
C ILE A 60 -15.65 6.78 7.38
N LYS A 61 -15.44 6.38 6.11
CA LYS A 61 -15.45 7.26 4.91
C LYS A 61 -14.47 8.45 4.99
N ILE A 62 -13.37 8.31 5.74
CA ILE A 62 -12.31 9.33 5.78
C ILE A 62 -11.36 9.18 4.59
N LEU A 63 -11.14 7.94 4.12
CA LEU A 63 -10.26 7.62 3.00
C LEU A 63 -11.04 7.01 1.84
N GLU A 64 -10.64 7.35 0.62
CA GLU A 64 -11.16 6.73 -0.60
C GLU A 64 -10.58 5.31 -0.79
N ILE A 65 -11.32 4.44 -1.50
CA ILE A 65 -10.84 3.09 -1.83
C ILE A 65 -9.59 3.14 -2.73
N ASN A 66 -9.48 4.14 -3.61
CA ASN A 66 -8.31 4.29 -4.48
C ASN A 66 -7.03 4.57 -3.68
N PHE A 67 -7.14 5.26 -2.53
CA PHE A 67 -6.03 5.52 -1.61
C PHE A 67 -5.45 4.23 -1.02
N PHE A 68 -6.32 3.28 -0.66
CA PHE A 68 -5.91 1.99 -0.09
C PHE A 68 -4.99 1.22 -1.02
N ASN A 69 -5.32 1.15 -2.31
CA ASN A 69 -4.55 0.36 -3.27
C ASN A 69 -3.12 0.87 -3.45
N TYR A 70 -2.95 2.20 -3.53
CA TYR A 70 -1.62 2.80 -3.73
C TYR A 70 -0.74 2.64 -2.49
N SER A 71 -1.30 2.97 -1.33
CA SER A 71 -0.59 2.84 -0.04
C SER A 71 -0.23 1.39 0.28
N LEU A 72 -1.14 0.44 0.01
CA LEU A 72 -0.91 -0.98 0.20
C LEU A 72 0.21 -1.50 -0.71
N THR A 73 0.24 -1.06 -1.97
CA THR A 73 1.31 -1.45 -2.91
C THR A 73 2.67 -1.01 -2.39
N ILE A 74 2.80 0.24 -1.91
CA ILE A 74 4.05 0.74 -1.33
C ILE A 74 4.44 -0.09 -0.11
N ALA A 75 3.50 -0.35 0.80
CA ALA A 75 3.77 -1.16 2.00
C ALA A 75 4.24 -2.58 1.65
N ILE A 76 3.62 -3.22 0.64
CA ILE A 76 4.01 -4.53 0.12
C ILE A 76 5.41 -4.48 -0.50
N CYS A 77 5.73 -3.46 -1.32
CA CYS A 77 7.07 -3.28 -1.88
C CYS A 77 8.13 -3.24 -0.77
N LEU A 78 7.91 -2.42 0.25
CA LEU A 78 8.83 -2.27 1.37
C LEU A 78 9.02 -3.57 2.13
N PHE A 79 7.94 -4.31 2.36
CA PHE A 79 7.98 -5.62 2.99
C PHE A 79 8.82 -6.61 2.17
N PHE A 80 8.60 -6.69 0.86
CA PHE A 80 9.39 -7.57 0.00
C PHE A 80 10.86 -7.17 -0.08
N ILE A 81 11.18 -5.88 -0.07
CA ILE A 81 12.58 -5.42 0.01
C ILE A 81 13.23 -5.95 1.28
N ILE A 82 12.55 -5.91 2.43
CA ILE A 82 13.08 -6.43 3.70
C ILE A 82 13.33 -7.94 3.62
N ILE A 83 12.45 -8.71 2.97
CA ILE A 83 12.63 -10.16 2.77
C ILE A 83 13.92 -10.48 1.99
N THR A 84 14.41 -9.56 1.16
CA THR A 84 15.66 -9.78 0.41
C THR A 84 16.92 -9.63 1.25
N TYR A 85 16.85 -9.10 2.47
CA TYR A 85 18.04 -8.82 3.31
C TYR A 85 18.92 -10.02 3.72
N PRO A 86 18.43 -11.27 3.85
CA PRO A 86 19.32 -12.39 4.17
C PRO A 86 20.14 -12.85 2.95
N LEU A 87 19.92 -12.27 1.76
CA LEU A 87 20.73 -12.56 0.57
C LEU A 87 22.12 -11.94 0.74
N LYS A 88 23.14 -12.80 0.80
CA LYS A 88 24.55 -12.39 1.00
C LYS A 88 25.19 -11.79 -0.26
N ASP A 89 24.72 -12.17 -1.45
CA ASP A 89 25.27 -11.69 -2.71
C ASP A 89 24.62 -10.37 -3.12
N GLN A 90 25.44 -9.31 -3.18
CA GLN A 90 24.99 -7.96 -3.54
C GLN A 90 24.37 -7.87 -4.94
N LYS A 91 24.86 -8.63 -5.92
CA LYS A 91 24.32 -8.60 -7.30
C LYS A 91 22.94 -9.21 -7.34
N ILE A 92 22.79 -10.38 -6.71
CA ILE A 92 21.50 -11.09 -6.63
C ILE A 92 20.50 -10.25 -5.83
N LEU A 93 20.92 -9.65 -4.72
CA LEU A 93 20.10 -8.75 -3.91
C LEU A 93 19.52 -7.59 -4.74
N LEU A 94 20.38 -6.87 -5.46
CA LEU A 94 19.98 -5.69 -6.22
C LEU A 94 19.06 -6.06 -7.39
N PHE A 95 19.37 -7.14 -8.09
CA PHE A 95 18.52 -7.68 -9.16
C PHE A 95 17.13 -8.09 -8.65
N THR A 96 17.07 -8.80 -7.52
CA THR A 96 15.80 -9.24 -6.91
C THR A 96 14.95 -8.05 -6.50
N ARG A 97 15.55 -7.00 -5.90
CA ARG A 97 14.83 -5.77 -5.50
C ARG A 97 14.28 -5.01 -6.71
N ILE A 98 15.04 -4.91 -7.81
CA ILE A 98 14.55 -4.29 -9.05
C ILE A 98 13.34 -5.05 -9.59
N ILE A 99 13.41 -6.39 -9.65
CA ILE A 99 12.29 -7.22 -10.09
C ILE A 99 11.06 -7.00 -9.21
N ILE A 100 11.23 -6.97 -7.89
CA ILE A 100 10.13 -6.72 -6.94
C ILE A 100 9.44 -5.39 -7.25
N ILE A 101 10.21 -4.31 -7.40
CA ILE A 101 9.66 -2.98 -7.71
C ILE A 101 8.90 -3.01 -9.04
N PHE A 102 9.46 -3.70 -10.04
CA PHE A 102 8.84 -3.83 -11.36
C PHE A 102 7.52 -4.60 -11.29
N ILE A 103 7.51 -5.76 -10.64
CA ILE A 103 6.31 -6.60 -10.45
C ILE A 103 5.24 -5.82 -9.68
N SER A 104 5.59 -5.15 -8.60
CA SER A 104 4.62 -4.38 -7.82
C SER A 104 4.01 -3.22 -8.62
N THR A 105 4.80 -2.56 -9.47
CA THR A 105 4.29 -1.52 -10.38
C THR A 105 3.34 -2.13 -11.41
N PHE A 106 3.68 -3.30 -11.96
CA PHE A 106 2.83 -4.03 -12.90
C PHE A 106 1.54 -4.56 -12.29
N ILE A 107 1.52 -4.89 -11.00
CA ILE A 107 0.30 -5.27 -10.26
C ILE A 107 -0.56 -4.05 -9.96
N PHE A 108 0.04 -2.88 -9.73
CA PHE A 108 -0.69 -1.65 -9.43
C PHE A 108 -1.58 -1.18 -10.58
N VAL A 109 -1.06 -1.21 -11.82
CA VAL A 109 -1.78 -0.77 -13.01
C VAL A 109 -3.14 -1.47 -13.19
N PRO A 110 -3.23 -2.82 -13.23
CA PRO A 110 -4.50 -3.51 -13.38
C PRO A 110 -5.43 -3.29 -12.18
N ILE A 111 -4.90 -3.22 -10.94
CA ILE A 111 -5.72 -2.92 -9.75
C ILE A 111 -6.39 -1.54 -9.90
N PHE A 112 -5.64 -0.53 -10.34
CA PHE A 112 -6.16 0.82 -10.56
C PHE A 112 -7.28 0.85 -11.62
N PHE A 113 -7.10 0.14 -12.73
CA PHE A 113 -8.14 0.04 -13.76
C PHE A 113 -9.39 -0.68 -13.26
N VAL A 114 -9.22 -1.77 -12.50
CA VAL A 114 -10.34 -2.54 -11.92
C VAL A 114 -11.14 -1.69 -10.94
N THR A 115 -10.49 -0.93 -10.05
CA THR A 115 -11.23 -0.10 -9.10
C THR A 115 -11.95 1.05 -9.77
N LYS A 116 -11.33 1.70 -10.75
CA LYS A 116 -11.98 2.75 -11.55
C LYS A 116 -13.20 2.19 -12.30
N TYR A 117 -13.10 0.99 -12.86
CA TYR A 117 -14.21 0.32 -13.53
C TYR A 117 -15.38 0.01 -12.57
N ILE A 118 -15.08 -0.52 -11.37
CA ILE A 118 -16.10 -0.80 -10.34
C ILE A 118 -16.82 0.48 -9.92
N GLU A 119 -16.08 1.57 -9.74
CA GLU A 119 -16.63 2.86 -9.32
C GLU A 119 -17.54 3.46 -10.40
N LEU A 120 -17.14 3.39 -11.67
CA LEU A 120 -17.97 3.79 -12.81
C LEU A 120 -19.26 2.98 -12.88
N ARG A 121 -19.17 1.66 -12.68
CA ARG A 121 -20.35 0.77 -12.69
C ARG A 121 -21.34 1.09 -11.58
N LYS A 122 -20.87 1.47 -10.39
CA LYS A 122 -21.73 1.93 -9.29
C LYS A 122 -22.47 3.22 -9.65
N ARG A 123 -21.77 4.23 -10.19
CA ARG A 123 -22.40 5.49 -10.63
C ARG A 123 -23.53 5.27 -11.65
N ILE A 124 -23.27 4.48 -12.69
CA ILE A 124 -24.30 4.16 -13.71
C ILE A 124 -25.52 3.47 -13.09
N LYS A 125 -25.30 2.59 -12.11
CA LYS A 125 -26.39 1.91 -11.40
C LYS A 125 -27.21 2.89 -10.57
N ASP A 126 -26.56 3.80 -9.86
CA ASP A 126 -27.23 4.81 -9.03
C ASP A 126 -28.02 5.81 -9.89
N GLU A 127 -27.47 6.26 -11.02
CA GLU A 127 -28.16 7.13 -11.99
C GLU A 127 -29.41 6.46 -12.58
N LYS A 128 -29.34 5.17 -12.95
CA LYS A 128 -30.51 4.41 -13.42
C LYS A 128 -31.61 4.33 -12.36
N ILE A 129 -31.25 4.16 -11.09
CA ILE A 129 -32.22 4.11 -9.98
C ILE A 129 -32.90 5.47 -9.81
N ILE A 130 -32.14 6.57 -9.90
CA ILE A 130 -32.68 7.93 -9.79
C ILE A 130 -33.63 8.23 -10.95
N TYR A 131 -33.25 7.90 -12.19
CA TYR A 131 -34.08 8.10 -13.38
C TYR A 131 -35.41 7.33 -13.28
N HIS A 132 -35.37 6.07 -12.85
CA HIS A 132 -36.59 5.27 -12.66
C HIS A 132 -37.50 5.76 -11.52
N ARG A 133 -36.96 6.43 -10.49
CA ARG A 133 -37.80 7.10 -9.48
C ARG A 133 -38.53 8.30 -10.08
N LYS A 134 -37.82 9.17 -10.80
CA LYS A 134 -38.43 10.36 -11.42
C LYS A 134 -39.59 10.02 -12.35
N LEU A 135 -39.47 8.96 -13.14
CA LEU A 135 -40.54 8.46 -14.01
C LEU A 135 -41.76 7.86 -13.29
N LYS A 136 -41.66 7.53 -12.00
CA LYS A 136 -42.78 7.04 -11.19
C LYS A 136 -43.52 8.15 -10.44
N ASP A 137 -42.87 9.30 -10.29
CA ASP A 137 -43.41 10.46 -9.58
C ASP A 137 -44.10 11.47 -10.53
N GLU A 138 -44.02 11.24 -11.85
CA GLU A 138 -44.77 11.91 -12.94
C GLU A 138 -45.97 11.08 -13.39
#